data_AF-A0A925QWC7-F1
#
_entry.id   AF-A0A925QWC7-F1
#
_cell.length_a   1.000
_cell.length_b   1.000
_cell.length_c   1.000
_cell.angle_alpha   90.00
_cell.angle_beta   90.00
_cell.angle_gamma   90.00
#
_symmetry.space_group_name_H-M   'P 1'
#
loop_
_entity.id
_entity.type
_entity.pdbx_description
1 polymer ?
#
loop_
_entity_poly.entity_id
_entity_poly.type
_entity_poly.pdbx_seq_one_letter_code
_entity_poly.pdbx_strand_id
1 'polypeptide(L)'
;MKTWLLCESCIHAESSNDYPRYDLIRECSECAKACFAVVSRLVSKADDLGDLVFNCLLHCRQCSEECLKYNGEEDIELCGDVCEVCGNTLKNIAVFSLN
;
A
#
# COMPACT_ATOMS: atom_id res chain seq x y z
N MET A 1 8.65 -4.55 4.71
CA MET A 1 7.58 -3.93 3.88
C MET A 1 7.80 -4.31 2.43
N LYS A 2 7.07 -5.32 1.93
CA LYS A 2 7.05 -5.70 0.50
C LYS A 2 5.74 -5.28 -0.18
N THR A 3 4.85 -4.60 0.54
CA THR A 3 3.52 -4.17 0.10
C THR A 3 3.55 -3.43 -1.23
N TRP A 4 4.49 -2.50 -1.41
CA TRP A 4 4.63 -1.76 -2.68
C TRP A 4 4.84 -2.67 -3.90
N LEU A 5 5.57 -3.79 -3.77
CA LEU A 5 5.77 -4.73 -4.88
C LEU A 5 4.48 -5.46 -5.25
N LEU A 6 3.66 -5.81 -4.26
CA LEU A 6 2.38 -6.47 -4.51
C LEU A 6 1.38 -5.48 -5.13
N CYS A 7 1.35 -4.23 -4.68
CA CYS A 7 0.54 -3.20 -5.31
C CYS A 7 0.97 -2.96 -6.77
N GLU A 8 2.28 -2.86 -7.06
CA GLU A 8 2.80 -2.77 -8.44
C GLU A 8 2.42 -3.98 -9.30
N SER A 9 2.50 -5.18 -8.72
CA SER A 9 2.09 -6.41 -9.42
C SER A 9 0.60 -6.40 -9.74
N CYS A 10 -0.23 -5.98 -8.78
CA CYS A 10 -1.67 -5.84 -8.95
C CYS A 10 -2.03 -4.82 -10.02
N ILE A 11 -1.35 -3.65 -10.05
CA ILE A 11 -1.52 -2.63 -11.09
C ILE A 11 -1.18 -3.20 -12.46
N HIS A 12 -0.06 -3.92 -12.56
CA HIS A 12 0.38 -4.48 -13.84
C HIS A 12 -0.60 -5.53 -14.39
N ALA A 13 -1.06 -6.44 -13.52
CA ALA A 13 -2.08 -7.42 -13.87
C ALA A 13 -3.38 -6.74 -14.32
N GLU A 14 -3.86 -5.75 -13.55
CA GLU A 14 -5.12 -5.07 -13.83
C GLU A 14 -5.06 -4.18 -15.08
N SER A 15 -3.93 -3.54 -15.34
CA SER A 15 -3.73 -2.70 -16.54
C SER A 15 -3.65 -3.52 -17.83
N SER A 16 -3.40 -4.83 -17.71
CA SER A 16 -3.33 -5.76 -18.84
C SER A 16 -4.69 -6.41 -19.15
N ASN A 17 -5.72 -6.10 -18.37
CA ASN A 17 -7.06 -6.66 -18.49
C ASN A 17 -7.87 -5.92 -19.56
N ASP A 18 -8.84 -6.60 -20.20
CA ASP A 18 -9.67 -5.98 -21.25
C ASP A 18 -10.57 -4.85 -20.70
N TYR A 19 -10.93 -4.96 -19.42
CA TYR A 19 -11.76 -3.99 -18.70
C TYR A 19 -11.13 -3.61 -17.36
N PRO A 20 -10.12 -2.72 -17.35
CA PRO A 20 -9.41 -2.36 -16.14
C PRO A 20 -10.30 -1.67 -15.10
N ARG A 21 -10.17 -2.09 -13.85
CA ARG A 21 -10.78 -1.47 -12.67
C ARG A 21 -9.94 -0.27 -12.23
N TYR A 22 -10.30 0.90 -12.73
CA TYR A 22 -9.52 2.12 -12.49
C TYR A 22 -9.44 2.54 -11.01
N ASP A 23 -10.46 2.26 -10.20
CA ASP A 23 -10.39 2.53 -8.75
C ASP A 23 -9.35 1.65 -8.07
N LEU A 24 -9.33 0.35 -8.38
CA LEU A 24 -8.31 -0.57 -7.90
C LEU A 24 -6.89 -0.14 -8.32
N ILE A 25 -6.71 0.20 -9.60
CA ILE A 25 -5.44 0.70 -10.12
C ILE A 25 -5.01 1.96 -9.38
N ARG A 26 -5.93 2.91 -9.18
CA ARG A 26 -5.65 4.19 -8.51
C ARG A 26 -5.21 3.97 -7.07
N GLU A 27 -5.97 3.21 -6.28
CA GLU A 27 -5.65 2.97 -4.87
C GLU A 27 -4.36 2.15 -4.71
N CYS A 28 -4.15 1.13 -5.55
CA CYS A 28 -2.88 0.38 -5.57
C CYS A 28 -1.71 1.29 -5.95
N SER A 29 -1.87 2.20 -6.91
CA SER A 29 -0.80 3.11 -7.35
C SER A 29 -0.38 4.07 -6.27
N GLU A 30 -1.35 4.68 -5.57
CA GLU A 30 -1.04 5.61 -4.47
C GLU A 30 -0.43 4.87 -3.27
N CYS A 31 -0.92 3.66 -2.96
CA CYS A 31 -0.32 2.79 -1.95
C CYS A 31 1.12 2.39 -2.30
N ALA A 32 1.38 1.98 -3.54
CA ALA A 32 2.70 1.61 -4.02
C ALA A 32 3.71 2.75 -3.87
N LYS A 33 3.35 3.95 -4.35
CA LYS A 33 4.17 5.16 -4.23
C LYS A 33 4.48 5.50 -2.78
N ALA A 34 3.46 5.53 -1.91
CA ALA A 34 3.64 5.89 -0.52
C ALA A 34 4.48 4.86 0.26
N CYS A 35 4.22 3.58 0.05
CA CYS A 35 5.02 2.48 0.63
C CYS A 35 6.47 2.53 0.16
N PHE A 36 6.69 2.78 -1.13
CA PHE A 36 8.03 2.88 -1.70
C PHE A 36 8.80 4.07 -1.13
N ALA A 37 8.14 5.22 -0.89
CA ALA A 37 8.76 6.39 -0.26
C ALA A 37 9.25 6.07 1.16
N VAL A 38 8.44 5.40 1.98
CA VAL A 38 8.83 4.95 3.33
C VAL A 38 10.02 3.98 3.26
N VAL A 39 9.96 2.97 2.40
CA VAL A 39 11.05 2.00 2.25
C VAL A 39 12.34 2.67 1.79
N SER A 40 12.27 3.56 0.79
CA SER A 40 13.42 4.29 0.28
C SER A 40 14.08 5.13 1.36
N ARG A 41 13.28 5.80 2.19
CA ARG A 41 13.77 6.62 3.31
C ARG A 41 14.46 5.76 4.37
N LEU A 42 13.85 4.65 4.77
CA LEU A 42 14.43 3.70 5.71
C LEU A 42 15.76 3.10 5.22
N VAL A 43 15.82 2.72 3.93
CA VAL A 43 17.05 2.18 3.31
C VAL A 43 18.15 3.25 3.26
N SER A 44 17.79 4.50 3.02
CA SER A 44 18.74 5.62 3.01
C SER A 44 19.28 6.01 4.40
N LYS A 45 18.82 5.36 5.48
CA LYS A 45 19.16 5.67 6.88
C LYS A 45 18.94 7.14 7.24
N ALA A 46 17.90 7.74 6.68
CA ALA A 46 17.53 9.07 7.11
C ALA A 46 16.71 8.98 8.40
N ASP A 47 17.10 9.78 9.39
CA ASP A 47 16.52 9.73 10.74
C ASP A 47 15.08 10.27 10.80
N ASP A 48 14.64 10.98 9.76
CA ASP A 48 13.33 11.59 9.68
C ASP A 48 12.48 10.96 8.57
N LEU A 49 11.43 10.25 8.99
CA LEU A 49 10.39 9.71 8.12
C LEU A 49 9.24 10.71 7.90
N GLY A 50 9.18 11.81 8.64
CA GLY A 50 8.16 12.86 8.56
C GLY A 50 6.74 12.31 8.44
N ASP A 51 5.95 12.95 7.58
CA ASP A 51 4.57 12.54 7.28
C ASP A 51 4.47 11.28 6.39
N LEU A 52 5.60 10.71 5.94
CA LEU A 52 5.58 9.56 5.03
C LEU A 52 4.93 8.33 5.65
N VAL A 53 5.16 8.09 6.95
CA VAL A 53 4.56 6.95 7.66
C VAL A 53 3.05 7.10 7.72
N PHE A 54 2.56 8.30 8.04
CA PHE A 54 1.14 8.58 8.13
C PHE A 54 0.47 8.52 6.75
N ASN A 55 1.08 9.11 5.73
CA ASN A 55 0.58 9.05 4.36
C ASN A 55 0.50 7.60 3.84
N CYS A 56 1.56 6.83 4.08
CA CYS A 56 1.61 5.41 3.73
C CYS A 56 0.53 4.59 4.46
N LEU A 57 0.29 4.87 5.74
CA LEU A 57 -0.78 4.24 6.51
C LEU A 57 -2.15 4.48 5.89
N LEU A 58 -2.46 5.71 5.49
CA LEU A 58 -3.75 6.06 4.90
C LEU A 58 -3.98 5.31 3.58
N HIS A 59 -3.00 5.33 2.69
CA HIS A 59 -3.11 4.64 1.41
C HIS A 59 -3.11 3.12 1.54
N CYS A 60 -2.40 2.55 2.53
CA CYS A 60 -2.51 1.12 2.84
C CYS A 60 -3.94 0.72 3.23
N ARG A 61 -4.64 1.55 4.01
CA ARG A 61 -6.03 1.28 4.40
C ARG A 61 -6.98 1.39 3.21
N GLN A 62 -6.87 2.46 2.44
CA GLN A 62 -7.71 2.67 1.25
C GLN A 62 -7.52 1.55 0.21
N CYS A 63 -6.26 1.15 -0.02
CA CYS A 63 -5.95 0.05 -0.92
C CYS A 63 -6.49 -1.29 -0.40
N SER A 64 -6.38 -1.56 0.90
CA SER A 64 -6.96 -2.76 1.50
C SER A 64 -8.49 -2.79 1.33
N GLU A 65 -9.17 -1.68 1.65
CA GLU A 65 -10.62 -1.55 1.50
C GLU A 65 -11.08 -1.72 0.05
N GLU A 66 -10.31 -1.23 -0.93
CA GLU A 66 -10.62 -1.40 -2.35
C GLU A 66 -10.39 -2.84 -2.82
N CYS A 67 -9.24 -3.42 -2.52
CA CYS A 67 -8.90 -4.80 -2.91
C CYS A 67 -9.91 -5.82 -2.38
N LEU A 68 -10.33 -5.69 -1.11
CA LEU A 68 -11.24 -6.63 -0.45
C LEU A 68 -12.70 -6.56 -0.97
N LYS A 69 -13.02 -5.65 -1.90
CA LYS A 69 -14.31 -5.67 -2.62
C LYS A 69 -14.39 -6.81 -3.63
N TYR A 70 -13.24 -7.28 -4.13
CA TYR A 70 -13.15 -8.22 -5.24
C TYR A 70 -12.94 -9.66 -4.75
N ASN A 71 -13.91 -10.17 -3.99
CA ASN A 71 -13.86 -11.54 -3.47
C ASN A 71 -13.83 -12.57 -4.61
N GLY A 72 -12.93 -13.55 -4.53
CA GLY A 72 -12.71 -14.60 -5.52
C GLY A 72 -11.52 -14.36 -6.45
N GLU A 73 -10.81 -13.25 -6.31
CA GLU A 73 -9.58 -12.95 -7.05
C GLU A 73 -8.37 -13.00 -6.11
N GLU A 74 -7.77 -14.19 -5.99
CA GLU A 74 -6.74 -14.51 -4.98
C GLU A 74 -5.58 -13.50 -4.95
N ASP A 75 -5.11 -13.03 -6.11
CA ASP A 75 -4.00 -12.06 -6.19
C ASP A 75 -4.39 -10.67 -5.64
N ILE A 76 -5.64 -10.25 -5.87
CA ILE A 76 -6.17 -8.97 -5.39
C ILE A 76 -6.45 -9.06 -3.89
N GLU A 77 -7.05 -10.16 -3.43
CA GLU A 77 -7.26 -10.43 -2.01
C GLU A 77 -5.93 -10.41 -1.24
N LEU A 78 -4.90 -11.10 -1.75
CA LEU A 78 -3.57 -11.09 -1.17
C LEU A 78 -2.97 -9.68 -1.10
N CYS A 79 -3.17 -8.86 -2.14
CA CYS A 79 -2.77 -7.46 -2.12
C CYS A 79 -3.49 -6.70 -0.98
N GLY A 80 -4.80 -6.92 -0.83
CA GLY A 80 -5.63 -6.34 0.22
C GLY A 80 -5.16 -6.69 1.63
N ASP A 81 -4.90 -7.96 1.89
CA ASP A 81 -4.41 -8.47 3.17
C ASP A 81 -3.04 -7.88 3.54
N VAL A 82 -2.12 -7.85 2.56
CA VAL A 82 -0.78 -7.29 2.80
C VAL A 82 -0.83 -5.78 3.01
N CYS A 83 -1.75 -5.08 2.35
CA CYS A 83 -2.00 -3.66 2.61
C CYS A 83 -2.56 -3.43 4.02
N GLU A 84 -3.47 -4.28 4.49
CA GLU A 84 -4.00 -4.21 5.86
C GLU A 84 -2.88 -4.38 6.90
N VAL A 85 -2.06 -5.44 6.74
CA VAL A 85 -0.92 -5.71 7.63
C VAL A 85 0.09 -4.56 7.61
N CYS A 86 0.34 -3.95 6.45
CA CYS A 86 1.21 -2.80 6.31
C CYS A 86 0.67 -1.59 7.08
N GLY A 87 -0.60 -1.23 6.86
CA GLY A 87 -1.27 -0.14 7.54
C GLY A 87 -1.26 -0.30 9.07
N ASN A 88 -1.52 -1.52 9.56
CA ASN A 88 -1.48 -1.84 10.99
C ASN A 88 -0.06 -1.75 11.57
N THR A 89 0.95 -2.16 10.82
CA THR A 89 2.36 -2.02 11.23
C THR A 89 2.76 -0.55 11.30
N LEU A 90 2.40 0.24 10.29
CA LEU A 90 2.69 1.68 10.24
C LEU A 90 1.96 2.46 11.33
N LYS A 91 0.77 2.03 11.73
CA LYS A 91 0.04 2.62 12.87
C LYS A 91 0.87 2.58 14.13
N ASN A 92 1.52 1.46 14.41
CA ASN A 92 2.39 1.33 15.58
C ASN A 92 3.58 2.29 15.50
N ILE A 93 4.14 2.49 14.30
CA ILE A 93 5.26 3.42 14.07
C ILE A 93 4.80 4.88 14.22
N ALA A 94 3.65 5.25 13.65
CA ALA A 94 3.12 6.61 13.70
C ALA A 94 2.79 7.08 15.13
N VAL A 95 2.32 6.17 16.00
CA VAL A 95 2.06 6.49 17.42
C VAL A 95 3.34 6.88 18.17
N PHE A 96 4.51 6.37 17.78
CA PHE A 96 5.79 6.80 18.36
C PHE A 96 6.23 8.19 17.91
N SER A 97 5.77 8.68 16.76
CA SER A 97 6.14 10.00 16.22
C SER A 97 5.27 11.15 16.77
N LEU A 98 4.23 10.85 17.55
CA LEU A 98 3.33 11.83 18.18
C LEU A 98 3.60 12.04 19.68
N ASN A 99 4.55 11.31 20.27
CA ASN A 99 5.04 11.47 21.64
C ASN A 99 6.48 11.99 21.63
#